data_AF-A0A9W7W3X4-F1
#
_entry.id   AF-A0A9W7W3X4-F1
#
_cell.length_a   1.000
_cell.length_b   1.000
_cell.length_c   1.000
_cell.angle_alpha   90.00
_cell.angle_beta   90.00
_cell.angle_gamma   90.00
#
_symmetry.space_group_name_H-M   'P 1'
#
loop_
_entity.id
_entity.type
_entity.pdbx_description
1 polymer ?
#
loop_
_entity_poly.entity_id
_entity_poly.type
_entity_poly.pdbx_seq_one_letter_code
_entity_poly.pdbx_strand_id
1 'polypeptide(L)' 'MDEHISASSTLAAYKYPLLATLYFTVTGAAFWRVRRQPYSTAIKWEQYETIFKGTTLGAAIAALAWNGGVNRRRSSSAER' A
#
# COMPACT_ATOMS: atom_id res chain seq x y z
N MET A 1 3.53 9.94 -31.02
CA MET A 1 3.33 8.57 -30.50
C MET A 1 4.10 8.46 -29.18
N ASP A 2 3.91 9.43 -28.27
CA ASP A 2 4.90 9.76 -27.22
C ASP A 2 4.31 9.77 -25.79
N GLU A 3 2.99 9.64 -25.63
CA GLU A 3 2.35 9.69 -24.31
C GLU A 3 2.65 8.46 -23.44
N HIS A 4 2.87 7.28 -24.03
CA HIS A 4 3.07 6.04 -23.27
C HIS A 4 4.46 5.92 -22.60
N ILE A 5 5.49 6.57 -23.13
CA ILE A 5 6.86 6.53 -22.57
C ILE A 5 7.02 7.52 -21.40
N SER A 6 6.30 8.66 -21.44
CA SER A 6 6.26 9.61 -20.33
C SER A 6 5.50 9.05 -19.13
N ALA A 7 4.34 8.43 -19.34
CA ALA A 7 3.54 7.88 -18.24
C ALA A 7 4.30 6.80 -17.46
N SER A 8 5.00 5.88 -18.13
CA SER A 8 5.70 4.76 -17.49
C SER A 8 6.90 5.20 -16.64
N SER A 9 7.65 6.21 -17.08
CA SER A 9 8.76 6.81 -16.33
C SER A 9 8.28 7.65 -15.14
N THR A 10 7.20 8.41 -15.34
CA THR A 10 6.57 9.23 -14.30
C THR A 10 5.92 8.37 -13.21
N LEU A 11 5.20 7.31 -13.60
CA LEU A 11 4.59 6.37 -12.65
C LEU A 11 5.64 5.60 -11.83
N ALA A 12 6.79 5.28 -12.42
CA ALA A 12 7.90 4.67 -11.70
C ALA A 12 8.52 5.63 -10.66
N ALA A 13 8.67 6.90 -11.01
CA ALA A 13 9.18 7.94 -10.11
C ALA A 13 8.23 8.21 -8.93
N TYR A 14 6.92 8.23 -9.17
CA TYR A 14 5.91 8.49 -8.13
C TYR A 14 5.35 7.23 -7.45
N LYS A 15 5.86 6.04 -7.78
CA LYS A 15 5.36 4.76 -7.25
C LYS A 15 5.26 4.74 -5.72
N TYR A 16 6.37 5.02 -5.02
CA TYR A 16 6.40 5.01 -3.55
C TYR A 16 5.60 6.15 -2.92
N PRO A 17 5.69 7.41 -3.41
CA PRO A 17 4.80 8.47 -2.97
C PRO A 17 3.31 8.13 -3.10
N LEU A 18 2.88 7.58 -4.23
CA LEU A 18 1.49 7.20 -4.46
C LEU A 18 1.03 6.08 -3.51
N LEU A 19 1.86 5.06 -3.29
CA LEU A 19 1.58 4.01 -2.32
C LEU A 19 1.48 4.55 -0.90
N ALA A 20 2.37 5.47 -0.52
CA ALA A 20 2.35 6.11 0.79
C ALA A 20 1.09 6.98 0.97
N THR A 21 0.78 7.85 0.00
CA THR A 21 -0.43 8.68 0.03
C THR A 21 -1.68 7.81 0.13
N LEU A 22 -1.79 6.77 -0.69
CA LEU A 22 -2.92 5.85 -0.64
C LEU A 22 -3.06 5.18 0.73
N TYR A 23 -1.95 4.69 1.29
CA TYR A 23 -1.91 4.09 2.62
C TYR A 23 -2.39 5.06 3.71
N PHE A 24 -1.89 6.30 3.71
CA PHE A 24 -2.30 7.33 4.66
C PHE A 24 -3.78 7.71 4.51
N THR A 25 -4.26 7.88 3.27
CA THR A 25 -5.66 8.22 3.01
C THR A 25 -6.60 7.12 3.49
N VAL A 26 -6.32 5.86 3.17
CA VAL A 26 -7.17 4.72 3.57
C VAL A 26 -7.17 4.54 5.09
N THR A 27 -5.98 4.55 5.72
CA THR A 27 -5.87 4.38 7.18
C THR A 27 -6.52 5.55 7.92
N GLY A 28 -6.28 6.79 7.47
CA GLY A 28 -6.87 7.98 8.06
C GLY A 28 -8.40 8.02 7.95
N ALA A 29 -8.96 7.66 6.79
CA ALA A 29 -10.41 7.57 6.59
C ALA A 29 -11.05 6.52 7.52
N ALA A 30 -10.41 5.36 7.69
CA ALA A 30 -10.86 4.33 8.60
C ALA A 30 -10.81 4.78 10.08
N PHE A 31 -9.72 5.45 10.49
CA PHE A 31 -9.62 6.03 11.83
C PHE A 31 -10.69 7.10 12.09
N TRP A 32 -10.93 7.97 11.12
CA TRP A 32 -11.98 8.99 11.23
C TRP A 32 -13.37 8.38 11.38
N ARG A 33 -13.65 7.27 10.70
CA ARG A 33 -14.88 6.50 10.87
C ARG A 33 -15.02 5.96 12.29
N VAL A 34 -13.98 5.31 12.83
CA VAL A 34 -13.98 4.77 14.20
C VAL A 34 -14.18 5.88 15.24
N ARG A 35 -13.52 7.02 15.06
CA ARG A 35 -13.65 8.17 15.96
C ARG A 35 -15.11 8.62 16.13
N ARG A 36 -15.89 8.57 15.04
CA ARG A 36 -17.30 8.98 15.00
C ARG A 36 -18.28 7.96 15.58
N GLN A 37 -17.85 6.73 15.84
CA GLN A 37 -18.73 5.70 16.39
C GLN A 37 -18.97 5.91 17.89
N PRO A 38 -20.17 5.61 18.42
CA PRO A 38 -20.49 5.75 19.84
C PRO A 38 -20.00 4.55 20.68
N TYR A 39 -18.75 4.12 20.47
CA TYR A 39 -18.12 3.05 21.26
C TYR A 39 -17.29 3.60 22.42
N SER A 40 -17.05 2.76 23.43
CA SER A 40 -16.13 3.06 24.53
C SER A 40 -14.71 3.27 24.00
N THR A 41 -13.90 4.00 24.77
CA THR A 41 -12.50 4.29 24.42
C THR A 41 -11.66 3.03 24.26
N ALA A 42 -11.88 2.01 25.10
CA ALA A 42 -11.19 0.73 25.01
C ALA A 42 -11.46 0.02 23.67
N ILE A 43 -12.73 -0.10 23.27
CA ILE A 43 -13.11 -0.74 22.00
C ILE A 43 -12.54 0.04 20.80
N LYS A 44 -12.56 1.38 20.86
CA LYS A 44 -11.96 2.21 19.80
C LYS A 44 -10.45 1.96 19.67
N TRP A 45 -9.75 1.75 20.79
CA TRP A 45 -8.32 1.47 20.78
C TRP A 45 -8.01 0.13 20.07
N GLU A 46 -8.75 -0.92 20.42
CA GLU A 46 -8.63 -2.22 19.76
C GLU A 46 -8.94 -2.13 18.25
N GLN A 47 -9.93 -1.32 17.87
CA GLN A 47 -10.25 -1.06 16.47
C GLN A 47 -9.14 -0.31 15.74
N TYR A 48 -8.55 0.72 16.35
CA TYR A 48 -7.41 1.43 15.75
C TYR A 48 -6.23 0.49 15.53
N GLU A 49 -5.91 -0.35 16.51
CA GLU A 49 -4.83 -1.33 16.41
C GLU A 49 -5.09 -2.33 15.27
N THR A 50 -6.32 -2.84 15.18
CA THR A 50 -6.71 -3.80 14.14
C THR A 50 -6.65 -3.17 12.75
N ILE A 51 -7.17 -1.95 12.60
CA ILE A 51 -7.11 -1.20 11.34
C ILE A 51 -5.66 -0.97 10.95
N PHE A 52 -4.82 -0.49 11.87
CA PHE A 52 -3.41 -0.22 11.59
C PHE A 52 -2.67 -1.47 11.13
N LYS A 53 -2.84 -2.60 11.83
CA LYS A 53 -2.24 -3.89 11.44
C LYS A 53 -2.71 -4.32 10.06
N GLY A 54 -4.02 -4.25 9.80
CA GLY A 54 -4.62 -4.65 8.53
C GLY A 54 -4.16 -3.79 7.35
N THR A 55 -4.18 -2.47 7.50
CA THR A 55 -3.76 -1.55 6.42
C THR A 55 -2.25 -1.65 6.17
N THR A 56 -1.43 -1.82 7.21
CA THR A 56 0.02 -1.99 7.07
C THR A 56 0.34 -3.28 6.31
N LEU A 57 -0.29 -4.40 6.67
CA LEU A 57 -0.13 -5.66 5.95
C LEU A 57 -0.57 -5.55 4.49
N GLY A 58 -1.73 -4.94 4.24
CA GLY A 58 -2.23 -4.71 2.89
C GLY A 58 -1.28 -3.86 2.05
N ALA A 59 -0.72 -2.79 2.62
CA ALA A 59 0.26 -1.93 1.95
C ALA A 59 1.56 -2.69 1.63
N ALA A 60 2.04 -3.53 2.55
CA ALA A 60 3.21 -4.37 2.30
C ALA A 60 2.99 -5.35 1.13
N ILE A 61 1.82 -6.02 1.10
CA ILE A 61 1.45 -6.92 0.00
C ILE A 61 1.34 -6.15 -1.32
N ALA A 62 0.69 -4.99 -1.32
CA ALA A 62 0.55 -4.14 -2.50
C ALA A 62 1.92 -3.69 -3.05
N ALA A 63 2.83 -3.29 -2.17
CA ALA A 63 4.19 -2.91 -2.55
C ALA A 63 4.98 -4.09 -3.15
N LEU A 64 4.84 -5.30 -2.59
CA LEU A 64 5.45 -6.51 -3.13
C LEU A 64 4.87 -6.89 -4.49
N ALA A 65 3.55 -6.85 -4.64
CA ALA A 65 2.86 -7.12 -5.90
C ALA A 65 3.30 -6.15 -7.00
N TRP A 66 3.33 -4.84 -6.71
CA TRP A 66 3.77 -3.82 -7.67
C TRP A 66 5.26 -3.95 -8.02
N ASN A 67 6.12 -4.44 -7.13
CA ASN A 67 7.53 -4.69 -7.44
C ASN A 67 7.78 -5.94 -8.31
N GLY A 68 6.73 -6.66 -8.71
CA GLY A 68 6.82 -7.83 -9.59
C GLY A 68 6.75 -9.17 -8.87
N GLY A 69 6.32 -9.18 -7.60
CA GLY A 69 6.17 -10.38 -6.79
C GLY A 69 7.49 -11.08 -6.45
N VAL A 70 7.42 -12.05 -5.53
CA VAL A 70 8.58 -12.81 -5.02
C VAL A 70 9.26 -13.65 -6.12
N ASN A 71 8.62 -13.84 -7.28
CA ASN A 71 9.06 -14.77 -8.34
C ASN A 71 10.10 -14.24 -9.33
N ARG A 72 10.63 -13.01 -9.16
CA ARG A 72 11.58 -12.41 -10.12
C ARG A 72 13.04 -12.89 -10.04
N ARG A 73 13.32 -14.05 -9.43
CA ARG A 73 14.69 -14.56 -9.17
C ARG A 73 15.06 -15.88 -9.86
N ARG A 74 14.46 -16.27 -10.98
CA ARG A 74 14.76 -17.58 -11.60
C ARG A 74 15.08 -17.64 -13.10
N SER A 75 15.44 -16.52 -13.74
CA SER A 75 15.76 -16.53 -15.18
C SER A 75 17.16 -16.02 -15.56
N SER A 76 18.09 -15.84 -14.61
CA SER A 76 19.46 -15.35 -14.92
C SER A 76 20.56 -16.42 -14.80
N SER A 77 20.22 -17.71 -14.79
CA SER A 77 21.19 -18.81 -14.63
C SER A 77 21.09 -19.90 -15.69
N ALA A 78 20.39 -19.66 -16.80
CA ALA A 78 20.24 -20.64 -17.90
C ALA A 78 21.08 -20.30 -19.15
N GLU A 79 21.91 -19.25 -19.10
CA GLU A 79 22.88 -18.93 -20.16
C GLU A 79 24.28 -18.83 -19.55
N ARG A 80 24.91 -19.98 -19.29
CA ARG A 80 26.37 -20.14 -19.28
C ARG A 80 26.73 -21.55 -19.70
#